data_AF-A0A317H547-F1
#
_entry.id   AF-A0A317H547-F1
#
_cell.length_a   1.000
_cell.length_b   1.000
_cell.length_c   1.000
_cell.angle_alpha   90.00
_cell.angle_beta   90.00
_cell.angle_gamma   90.00
#
_symmetry.space_group_name_H-M   'P 1'
#
loop_
_entity.id
_entity.type
_entity.pdbx_description
1 polymer ?
#
loop_
_entity_poly.entity_id
_entity_poly.type
_entity_poly.pdbx_seq_one_letter_code
_entity_poly.pdbx_strand_id
1 'polypeptide(L)'
;GDKGEVRQRSDHMYTLLENISLSHSLQEETAMRLLRDPSAQLGPSFSLALSSVAVPWTRTLGDEYLAGLEAFVAHLDKTSNSAEPWGDTLAFAATALPVDCLAAQAAKPLMVPDENHIWYIQRFQHDLDTFQNVVELRASIEKELAK
;
A
#
# COMPACT_ATOMS: atom_id res chain seq x y z
N GLY A 1 19.26 -3.47 -21.30
CA GLY A 1 19.57 -4.47 -20.28
C GLY A 1 18.27 -4.89 -19.63
N ASP A 2 18.23 -6.13 -19.18
CA ASP A 2 17.73 -6.39 -17.84
C ASP A 2 16.22 -6.24 -17.57
N LYS A 3 15.37 -6.97 -18.30
CA LYS A 3 14.04 -7.35 -17.77
C LYS A 3 14.07 -8.66 -16.98
N GLY A 4 15.13 -9.44 -17.17
CA GLY A 4 15.30 -10.76 -16.56
C GLY A 4 15.88 -10.72 -15.15
N GLU A 5 16.89 -9.88 -14.88
CA GLU A 5 17.45 -9.77 -13.51
C GLU A 5 16.51 -8.95 -12.62
N VAL A 6 15.83 -7.94 -13.16
CA VAL A 6 14.78 -7.18 -12.46
C VAL A 6 13.69 -8.10 -11.89
N ARG A 7 13.14 -9.01 -12.71
CA ARG A 7 12.14 -9.99 -12.25
C ARG A 7 12.70 -10.99 -11.23
N GLN A 8 13.94 -11.46 -11.44
CA GLN A 8 14.61 -12.35 -10.48
C GLN A 8 14.84 -11.70 -9.11
N ARG A 9 15.10 -10.39 -9.04
CA ARG A 9 15.26 -9.68 -7.77
C ARG A 9 13.96 -9.62 -6.99
N SER A 10 12.84 -9.28 -7.64
CA SER A 10 11.54 -9.25 -6.98
C SER A 10 11.12 -10.65 -6.51
N ASP A 11 11.30 -11.67 -7.35
CA ASP A 11 11.00 -13.06 -6.99
C ASP A 11 11.81 -13.52 -5.76
N HIS A 12 13.09 -13.16 -5.67
CA HIS A 12 13.92 -13.47 -4.50
C HIS A 12 13.42 -12.79 -3.22
N MET A 13 12.99 -11.53 -3.30
CA MET A 13 12.42 -10.81 -2.15
C MET A 13 11.13 -11.49 -1.66
N TYR A 14 10.30 -12.00 -2.56
CA TYR A 14 9.08 -12.73 -2.19
C TYR A 14 9.36 -14.07 -1.50
N THR A 15 10.36 -14.83 -1.97
CA THR A 15 10.78 -16.08 -1.31
C THR A 15 11.30 -15.87 0.11
N LEU A 16 11.92 -14.71 0.39
CA LEU A 16 12.36 -14.38 1.75
C LEU A 16 11.16 -14.24 2.69
N LEU A 17 10.08 -13.62 2.24
CA LEU A 17 8.88 -13.38 3.04
C LEU A 17 8.02 -14.63 3.27
N GLU A 18 8.05 -15.59 2.34
CA GLU A 18 7.39 -16.91 2.52
C GLU A 18 8.02 -17.74 3.66
N ASN A 19 9.25 -17.44 4.06
CA ASN A 19 9.88 -18.05 5.23
C ASN A 19 9.48 -17.28 6.51
N ILE A 20 8.48 -17.82 7.23
CA ILE A 20 7.84 -17.31 8.46
C ILE A 20 8.83 -17.05 9.64
N SER A 21 10.14 -17.18 9.46
CA SER A 21 11.18 -16.97 10.49
C SER A 21 12.03 -15.71 10.32
N LEU A 22 11.67 -14.77 9.43
CA LEU A 22 12.38 -13.49 9.37
C LEU A 22 12.11 -12.64 10.62
N SER A 23 13.12 -11.90 11.07
CA SER A 23 12.93 -10.88 12.10
C SER A 23 12.02 -9.77 11.61
N HIS A 24 11.31 -9.09 12.52
CA HIS A 24 10.42 -7.97 12.17
C HIS A 24 11.15 -6.89 11.37
N SER A 25 12.41 -6.58 11.74
CA SER A 25 13.24 -5.61 11.03
C SER A 25 13.49 -5.99 9.58
N LEU A 26 13.65 -7.29 9.28
CA LEU A 26 13.94 -7.78 7.93
C LEU A 26 12.67 -7.87 7.08
N GLN A 27 11.52 -8.18 7.69
CA GLN A 27 10.21 -8.09 7.03
C GLN A 27 9.94 -6.64 6.58
N GLU A 28 10.15 -5.68 7.48
CA GLU A 28 9.94 -4.27 7.19
C GLU A 28 10.93 -3.73 6.15
N GLU A 29 12.22 -4.08 6.26
CA GLU A 29 13.20 -3.72 5.24
C GLU A 29 12.84 -4.28 3.86
N THR A 30 12.32 -5.51 3.81
CA THR A 30 11.88 -6.13 2.56
C THR A 30 10.65 -5.43 2.00
N ALA A 31 9.64 -5.15 2.82
CA ALA A 31 8.46 -4.37 2.44
C ALA A 31 8.84 -2.99 1.89
N MET A 32 9.76 -2.29 2.55
CA MET A 32 10.28 -1.00 2.12
C MET A 32 11.00 -1.08 0.77
N ARG A 33 11.78 -2.14 0.53
CA ARG A 33 12.43 -2.37 -0.78
C ARG A 33 11.40 -2.63 -1.88
N LEU A 34 10.36 -3.40 -1.59
CA LEU A 34 9.27 -3.68 -2.53
C LEU A 34 8.49 -2.41 -2.89
N LEU A 35 8.18 -1.56 -1.90
CA LEU A 35 7.50 -0.28 -2.13
C LEU A 35 8.29 0.64 -3.06
N ARG A 36 9.62 0.65 -2.91
CA ARG A 36 10.54 1.48 -3.70
C ARG A 36 10.91 0.90 -5.05
N ASP A 37 10.60 -0.36 -5.32
CA ASP A 37 10.88 -1.04 -6.58
C ASP A 37 9.63 -1.07 -7.47
N PRO A 38 9.56 -0.25 -8.54
CA PRO A 38 8.39 -0.21 -9.43
C PRO A 38 8.09 -1.54 -10.11
N SER A 39 9.10 -2.41 -10.26
CA SER A 39 8.93 -3.72 -10.88
C SER A 39 8.34 -4.75 -9.92
N ALA A 40 8.64 -4.62 -8.62
CA ALA A 40 8.13 -5.50 -7.60
C ALA A 40 6.65 -5.28 -7.32
N GLN A 41 6.16 -4.05 -7.48
CA GLN A 41 4.74 -3.71 -7.36
C GLN A 41 3.86 -4.57 -8.31
N LEU A 42 4.39 -5.06 -9.43
CA LEU A 42 3.63 -5.92 -10.35
C LEU A 42 3.61 -7.42 -9.97
N GLY A 43 4.19 -7.79 -8.82
CA GLY A 43 4.31 -9.17 -8.37
C GLY A 43 3.08 -9.69 -7.61
N PRO A 44 2.71 -10.98 -7.76
CA PRO A 44 1.53 -11.58 -7.12
C PRO A 44 1.58 -11.59 -5.59
N SER A 45 2.75 -11.37 -5.01
CA SER A 45 3.00 -11.48 -3.57
C SER A 45 3.17 -10.10 -2.89
N PHE A 46 2.92 -8.98 -3.59
CA PHE A 46 3.07 -7.64 -3.03
C PHE A 46 2.16 -7.40 -1.81
N SER A 47 0.87 -7.74 -1.92
CA SER A 47 -0.08 -7.64 -0.80
C SER A 47 0.32 -8.57 0.36
N LEU A 48 0.75 -9.80 0.04
CA LEU A 48 1.23 -10.76 1.04
C LEU A 48 2.44 -10.22 1.81
N ALA A 49 3.41 -9.64 1.11
CA ALA A 49 4.61 -9.05 1.69
C ALA A 49 4.29 -7.97 2.73
N LEU A 50 3.41 -7.04 2.37
CA LEU A 50 3.00 -5.96 3.24
C LEU A 50 2.16 -6.45 4.42
N SER A 51 1.26 -7.42 4.20
CA SER A 51 0.43 -8.01 5.26
C SER A 51 1.22 -8.86 6.27
N SER A 52 2.44 -9.27 5.92
CA SER A 52 3.32 -10.07 6.77
C SER A 52 4.15 -9.22 7.74
N VAL A 53 4.16 -7.90 7.57
CA VAL A 53 4.87 -6.99 8.48
C VAL A 53 4.08 -6.83 9.78
N ALA A 54 4.78 -6.84 10.92
CA ALA A 54 4.18 -6.62 12.22
C ALA A 54 3.41 -5.28 12.28
N VAL A 55 2.26 -5.30 12.96
CA VAL A 55 1.41 -4.12 13.17
C VAL A 55 1.55 -3.58 14.60
N PRO A 56 1.43 -2.25 14.83
CA PRO A 56 1.34 -1.22 13.80
C PRO A 56 2.67 -1.10 13.04
N TRP A 57 2.59 -0.64 11.79
CA TRP A 57 3.77 -0.31 11.01
C TRP A 57 4.56 0.82 11.67
N THR A 58 5.85 0.87 11.37
CA THR A 58 6.63 2.06 11.70
C THR A 58 6.15 3.24 10.87
N ARG A 59 6.45 4.44 11.36
CA ARG A 59 6.18 5.68 10.64
C ARG A 59 6.81 5.68 9.25
N THR A 60 8.07 5.23 9.14
CA THR A 60 8.79 5.18 7.86
C THR A 60 8.07 4.30 6.85
N LEU A 61 7.62 3.10 7.26
CA LEU A 61 6.86 2.22 6.37
C LEU A 61 5.52 2.82 5.98
N GLY A 62 4.81 3.43 6.93
CA GLY A 62 3.54 4.12 6.66
C GLY A 62 3.70 5.25 5.63
N ASP A 63 4.70 6.11 5.82
CA ASP A 63 4.97 7.24 4.92
C ASP A 63 5.30 6.76 3.49
N GLU A 64 6.04 5.66 3.35
CA GLU A 64 6.42 5.13 2.03
C GLU A 64 5.31 4.36 1.34
N TYR A 65 4.46 3.66 2.10
CA TYR A 65 3.22 3.09 1.58
C TYR A 65 2.32 4.18 1.01
N LEU A 66 2.07 5.25 1.78
CA LEU A 66 1.22 6.36 1.36
C LEU A 66 1.78 7.09 0.14
N ALA A 67 3.10 7.35 0.13
CA ALA A 67 3.75 7.98 -1.02
C ALA A 67 3.65 7.12 -2.29
N GLY A 68 3.81 5.80 -2.17
CA GLY A 68 3.65 4.87 -3.28
C GLY A 68 2.21 4.81 -3.80
N LEU A 69 1.23 4.78 -2.88
CA LEU A 69 -0.18 4.79 -3.23
C LEU A 69 -0.59 6.11 -3.91
N GLU A 70 -0.15 7.26 -3.37
CA GLU A 70 -0.35 8.58 -3.98
C GLU A 70 0.22 8.62 -5.41
N ALA A 71 1.46 8.14 -5.59
CA ALA A 71 2.11 8.10 -6.91
C ALA A 71 1.38 7.17 -7.89
N PHE A 72 0.89 6.03 -7.41
CA PHE A 72 0.12 5.10 -8.22
C PHE A 72 -1.19 5.71 -8.70
N VAL A 73 -1.99 6.27 -7.77
CA VAL A 73 -3.27 6.93 -8.09
C VAL A 73 -3.05 8.08 -9.07
N ALA A 74 -2.00 8.88 -8.88
CA ALA A 74 -1.65 9.97 -9.81
C ALA A 74 -1.25 9.50 -11.22
N HIS A 75 -0.87 8.22 -11.38
CA HIS A 75 -0.54 7.62 -12.67
C HIS A 75 -1.74 6.98 -13.37
N LEU A 76 -2.87 6.84 -12.69
CA LEU A 76 -4.09 6.34 -13.30
C LEU A 76 -4.62 7.36 -14.31
N ASP A 77 -5.07 6.85 -15.44
CA ASP A 77 -5.69 7.62 -16.52
C ASP A 77 -6.96 6.92 -17.03
N LYS A 78 -7.62 7.52 -18.02
CA LYS A 78 -8.84 6.95 -18.62
C LYS A 78 -8.65 5.61 -19.34
N THR A 79 -7.41 5.18 -19.59
CA THR A 79 -7.07 3.93 -20.28
C THR A 79 -6.61 2.83 -19.33
N SER A 80 -6.35 3.19 -18.08
CA SER A 80 -5.96 2.27 -17.02
C SER A 80 -7.04 1.21 -16.82
N ASN A 81 -6.63 -0.05 -16.71
CA ASN A 81 -7.55 -1.19 -16.63
C ASN A 81 -7.27 -2.13 -15.44
N SER A 82 -6.25 -1.80 -14.65
CA SER A 82 -5.87 -2.52 -13.45
C SER A 82 -5.45 -1.55 -12.35
N ALA A 83 -5.85 -1.88 -11.13
CA ALA A 83 -5.39 -1.28 -9.89
C ALA A 83 -4.48 -2.22 -9.08
N GLU A 84 -4.07 -3.35 -9.67
CA GLU A 84 -3.12 -4.25 -9.04
C GLU A 84 -1.73 -3.59 -8.94
N PRO A 85 -1.01 -3.82 -7.84
CA PRO A 85 -1.37 -4.68 -6.71
C PRO A 85 -2.14 -3.93 -5.61
N TRP A 86 -2.35 -2.62 -5.78
CA TRP A 86 -2.70 -1.70 -4.70
C TRP A 86 -4.09 -1.96 -4.11
N GLY A 87 -5.06 -2.35 -4.94
CA GLY A 87 -6.42 -2.66 -4.47
C GLY A 87 -6.45 -3.65 -3.31
N ASP A 88 -5.64 -4.71 -3.39
CA ASP A 88 -5.59 -5.75 -2.35
C ASP A 88 -4.85 -5.32 -1.09
N THR A 89 -4.27 -4.12 -1.07
CA THR A 89 -3.48 -3.62 0.06
C THR A 89 -4.24 -2.70 1.01
N LEU A 90 -5.28 -2.05 0.49
CA LEU A 90 -5.97 -0.96 1.17
C LEU A 90 -6.57 -1.40 2.51
N ALA A 91 -7.24 -2.56 2.53
CA ALA A 91 -7.93 -3.03 3.72
C ALA A 91 -7.00 -3.26 4.92
N PHE A 92 -5.83 -3.91 4.72
CA PHE A 92 -4.89 -4.11 5.83
C PHE A 92 -4.13 -2.83 6.15
N ALA A 93 -3.76 -2.02 5.14
CA ALA A 93 -2.99 -0.79 5.35
C ALA A 93 -3.80 0.20 6.20
N ALA A 94 -5.10 0.29 5.98
CA ALA A 94 -6.02 1.10 6.79
C ALA A 94 -5.94 0.79 8.29
N THR A 95 -5.58 -0.44 8.66
CA THR A 95 -5.42 -0.86 10.08
C THR A 95 -3.97 -0.86 10.56
N ALA A 96 -3.00 -1.01 9.64
CA ALA A 96 -1.59 -1.12 9.96
C ALA A 96 -0.89 0.25 10.12
N LEU A 97 -1.40 1.29 9.46
CA LEU A 97 -0.83 2.64 9.52
C LEU A 97 -0.72 3.15 10.97
N PRO A 98 0.42 3.73 11.36
CA PRO A 98 0.60 4.30 12.70
C PRO A 98 -0.18 5.60 12.85
N VAL A 99 -0.51 5.96 14.10
CA VAL A 99 -1.34 7.12 14.46
C VAL A 99 -0.83 8.42 13.83
N ASP A 100 0.48 8.63 13.81
CA ASP A 100 1.13 9.81 13.25
C ASP A 100 0.85 10.00 11.74
N CYS A 101 0.59 8.93 11.00
CA CYS A 101 0.27 8.98 9.57
C CYS A 101 -1.23 9.26 9.33
N LEU A 102 -2.10 8.95 10.29
CA LEU A 102 -3.55 9.00 10.10
C LEU A 102 -4.05 10.42 9.85
N ALA A 103 -3.60 11.40 10.63
CA ALA A 103 -4.07 12.78 10.51
C ALA A 103 -3.66 13.43 9.18
N ALA A 104 -2.45 13.13 8.70
CA ALA A 104 -1.96 13.64 7.42
C ALA A 104 -2.74 13.04 6.24
N GLN A 105 -3.03 11.73 6.30
CA GLN A 105 -3.79 11.03 5.26
C GLN A 105 -5.28 11.37 5.28
N ALA A 106 -5.88 11.51 6.47
CA ALA A 106 -7.27 11.94 6.63
C ALA A 106 -7.57 13.28 5.92
N ALA A 107 -6.57 14.15 5.78
CA ALA A 107 -6.71 15.45 5.13
C ALA A 107 -6.57 15.41 3.59
N LYS A 108 -6.22 14.26 3.00
CA LYS A 108 -5.89 14.13 1.57
C LYS A 108 -6.59 12.92 0.93
N PRO A 109 -7.88 13.05 0.56
CA PRO A 109 -8.57 11.98 -0.13
C PRO A 109 -7.92 11.71 -1.50
N LEU A 110 -7.75 10.44 -1.83
CA LEU A 110 -7.23 9.98 -3.11
C LEU A 110 -8.38 9.80 -4.10
N MET A 111 -8.24 10.34 -5.30
CA MET A 111 -9.26 10.27 -6.35
C MET A 111 -8.69 9.76 -7.66
N VAL A 112 -9.36 8.76 -8.21
CA VAL A 112 -9.17 8.21 -9.56
C VAL A 112 -9.84 9.16 -10.58
N PRO A 113 -9.35 9.25 -11.82
CA PRO A 113 -10.00 10.08 -12.85
C PRO A 113 -11.45 9.64 -13.15
N ASP A 114 -12.41 10.57 -13.07
CA ASP A 114 -13.85 10.36 -13.34
C ASP A 114 -14.14 9.80 -14.74
N GLU A 115 -13.23 10.04 -15.69
CA GLU A 115 -13.33 9.63 -17.08
C GLU A 115 -13.02 8.13 -17.29
N ASN A 116 -12.56 7.43 -16.26
CA ASN A 116 -12.30 5.99 -16.33
C ASN A 116 -13.59 5.18 -16.06
N HIS A 117 -14.11 4.56 -17.12
CA HIS A 117 -15.33 3.74 -17.06
C HIS A 117 -15.05 2.24 -16.91
N ILE A 118 -13.81 1.83 -16.66
CA ILE A 118 -13.47 0.43 -16.41
C ILE A 118 -13.95 0.05 -15.01
N TRP A 119 -14.84 -0.94 -14.93
CA TRP A 119 -15.46 -1.39 -13.68
C TRP A 119 -14.45 -1.67 -12.55
N TYR A 120 -13.29 -2.23 -12.90
CA TYR A 120 -12.24 -2.57 -11.93
C TYR A 120 -11.62 -1.32 -11.30
N ILE A 121 -11.40 -0.28 -12.11
CA ILE A 121 -10.88 1.00 -11.64
C ILE A 121 -11.94 1.76 -10.81
N GLN A 122 -13.21 1.66 -11.18
CA GLN A 122 -14.31 2.23 -10.38
C GLN A 122 -14.46 1.52 -9.02
N ARG A 123 -14.30 0.19 -9.00
CA ARG A 123 -14.23 -0.56 -7.75
C ARG A 123 -13.04 -0.11 -6.90
N PHE A 124 -11.89 0.12 -7.51
CA PHE A 124 -10.73 0.65 -6.79
C PHE A 124 -10.99 2.02 -6.15
N GLN A 125 -11.76 2.92 -6.80
CA GLN A 125 -12.21 4.16 -6.15
C GLN A 125 -13.04 3.87 -4.89
N HIS A 126 -13.96 2.89 -4.93
CA HIS A 126 -14.74 2.50 -3.76
C HIS A 126 -13.87 1.93 -2.63
N ASP A 127 -12.83 1.17 -2.98
CA ASP A 127 -11.86 0.66 -2.02
C ASP A 127 -11.03 1.80 -1.40
N LEU A 128 -10.65 2.83 -2.17
CA LEU A 128 -10.00 4.06 -1.69
C LEU A 128 -10.90 4.84 -0.73
N ASP A 129 -12.18 5.00 -1.06
CA ASP A 129 -13.16 5.66 -0.19
C ASP A 129 -13.29 4.91 1.14
N THR A 130 -13.33 3.57 1.09
CA THR A 130 -13.38 2.72 2.27
C THR A 130 -12.12 2.86 3.13
N PHE A 131 -10.95 2.83 2.50
CA PHE A 131 -9.66 3.09 3.16
C PHE A 131 -9.66 4.44 3.88
N GLN A 132 -10.08 5.49 3.18
CA GLN A 132 -10.14 6.86 3.70
C GLN A 132 -11.07 6.95 4.92
N ASN A 133 -12.28 6.39 4.83
CA ASN A 133 -13.23 6.35 5.95
C ASN A 133 -12.66 5.67 7.19
N VAL A 134 -11.92 4.56 7.03
CA VAL A 134 -11.28 3.87 8.16
C VAL A 134 -10.17 4.72 8.76
N VAL A 135 -9.34 5.36 7.94
CA VAL A 135 -8.27 6.26 8.40
C VAL A 135 -8.83 7.43 9.19
N GLU A 136 -9.89 8.08 8.69
CA GLU A 136 -10.58 9.18 9.36
C GLU A 136 -11.20 8.76 10.70
N LEU A 137 -11.87 7.61 10.72
CA LEU A 137 -12.45 7.06 11.95
C LEU A 137 -11.37 6.79 13.00
N ARG A 138 -10.26 6.16 12.60
CA ARG A 138 -9.13 5.89 13.51
C ARG A 138 -8.52 7.20 14.02
N ALA A 139 -8.28 8.19 13.16
CA ALA A 139 -7.77 9.50 13.57
C ALA A 139 -8.70 10.19 14.60
N SER A 140 -10.01 10.07 14.41
CA SER A 140 -11.02 10.60 15.34
C SER A 140 -10.97 9.91 16.70
N ILE A 141 -10.90 8.57 16.71
CA ILE A 141 -10.80 7.77 17.96
C ILE A 141 -9.54 8.16 18.75
N GLU A 142 -8.38 8.22 18.09
CA GLU A 142 -7.12 8.59 18.75
C GLU A 142 -7.16 10.01 19.33
N LYS A 143 -7.81 10.94 18.62
CA LYS A 143 -8.01 12.30 19.11
C LYS A 143 -8.92 12.34 20.35
N GLU A 144 -9.95 11.51 20.42
CA GLU A 144 -10.82 11.43 21.61
C GLU A 144 -10.12 10.77 22.80
N LEU A 145 -9.27 9.77 22.56
CA LEU A 145 -8.51 9.09 23.62
C LEU A 145 -7.38 9.94 24.21
N ALA A 146 -6.88 10.92 23.46
CA ALA A 146 -5.83 11.84 23.90
C ALA A 146 -6.34 13.04 24.73
N LYS A 147 -7.66 13.17 24.93
CA LYS A 147 -8.29 14.22 25.75
C LYS A 147 -8.36 13.80 27.21
#